data_AF-A0A101HK32-F1
#
_entry.id   AF-A0A101HK32-F1
#
_cell.length_a   1.000
_cell.length_b   1.000
_cell.length_c   1.000
_cell.angle_alpha   90.00
_cell.angle_beta   90.00
_cell.angle_gamma   90.00
#
_symmetry.space_group_name_H-M   'P 1'
#
loop_
_entity.id
_entity.type
_entity.pdbx_description
1 polymer ?
#
loop_
_entity_poly.entity_id
_entity_poly.type
_entity_poly.pdbx_seq_one_letter_code
_entity_poly.pdbx_strand_id
1 'polypeptide(L)' 'MKKKVLLLGETWTVTKIHTKGFDVVELGGFDDYSVYFKEPMKAFEDIEVTHIP' A
#
# COMPACT_ATOMS: atom_id res chain seq x y z
N MET A 1 18.71 -19.03 -10.22
CA MET A 1 17.83 -19.27 -9.05
C MET A 1 17.22 -17.93 -8.68
N LYS A 2 15.88 -17.82 -8.57
CA LYS A 2 15.23 -16.56 -8.19
C LYS A 2 15.29 -16.36 -6.68
N LYS A 3 15.62 -15.15 -6.23
CA LYS A 3 15.59 -14.72 -4.83
C LYS A 3 14.14 -14.40 -4.47
N LYS A 4 13.65 -14.99 -3.39
CA LYS A 4 12.29 -14.77 -2.90
C LYS A 4 12.30 -13.75 -1.76
N VAL A 5 11.49 -12.72 -1.89
CA VAL A 5 11.35 -11.64 -0.91
C VAL A 5 9.90 -11.57 -0.46
N LEU A 6 9.69 -11.58 0.85
CA LEU A 6 8.39 -11.33 1.46
C LEU A 6 8.34 -9.88 1.92
N LEU A 7 7.38 -9.12 1.42
CA LEU A 7 7.03 -7.80 1.89
C LEU A 7 5.78 -7.90 2.78
N LEU A 8 5.88 -7.44 4.02
CA LEU A 8 4.78 -7.42 4.99
C LEU A 8 4.41 -5.97 5.30
N GLY A 9 3.12 -5.65 5.28
CA GLY A 9 2.62 -4.32 5.62
C GLY A 9 2.60 -3.35 4.44
N GLU A 10 2.88 -2.08 4.71
CA GLU A 10 2.76 -0.97 3.75
C GLU A 10 1.33 -0.73 3.22
N THR A 11 0.34 -1.23 3.94
CA THR A 11 -1.06 -0.90 3.70
C THR A 11 -1.71 -0.29 4.94
N TRP A 12 -2.63 0.65 4.71
CA TRP A 12 -3.18 1.48 5.78
C TRP A 12 -4.69 1.60 5.62
N THR A 13 -5.39 1.44 6.73
CA THR A 13 -6.78 1.89 6.82
C THR A 13 -6.76 3.39 7.10
N VAL A 14 -7.41 4.16 6.25
CA VAL A 14 -7.41 5.62 6.33
C VAL A 14 -8.82 6.12 6.59
N THR A 15 -8.95 6.95 7.63
CA THR A 15 -10.16 7.72 7.91
C THR A 15 -9.90 9.18 7.59
N LYS A 16 -10.67 9.75 6.68
CA LYS A 16 -10.61 11.15 6.25
C LYS A 16 -11.86 11.87 6.73
N ILE A 17 -11.68 12.76 7.70
CA ILE A 17 -12.76 13.56 8.29
C ILE A 17 -12.78 14.92 7.59
N HIS A 18 -13.88 15.21 6.90
CA HIS A 18 -14.09 16.49 6.23
C HIS A 18 -15.08 17.32 7.04
N THR A 19 -14.60 18.43 7.60
CA THR A 19 -15.43 19.37 8.37
C THR A 19 -15.69 20.64 7.56
N LYS A 20 -16.95 21.00 7.38
CA LYS A 20 -17.37 22.22 6.67
C LYS A 20 -18.45 22.96 7.45
N GLY A 21 -18.03 23.92 8.28
CA GLY A 21 -18.93 24.61 9.19
C GLY A 21 -19.42 23.67 10.28
N PHE A 22 -20.74 23.45 10.37
CA PHE A 22 -21.34 22.48 11.29
C PHE A 22 -21.36 21.05 10.72
N ASP A 23 -21.25 20.89 9.40
CA ASP A 23 -21.36 19.59 8.75
C ASP A 23 -20.04 18.80 8.87
N VAL A 24 -20.15 17.50 9.15
CA VAL A 24 -19.06 16.54 9.18
C VAL A 24 -19.38 15.38 8.24
N VAL A 25 -18.42 15.04 7.38
CA VAL A 25 -18.48 13.86 6.51
C VAL A 25 -17.25 13.00 6.75
N GLU A 26 -17.48 11.77 7.20
CA GLU A 26 -16.44 10.76 7.36
C GLU A 26 -16.32 9.92 6.09
N LEU A 27 -15.13 9.89 5.51
CA LEU A 27 -14.79 9.00 4.40
C LEU A 27 -13.72 8.02 4.86
N GLY A 28 -13.85 6.76 4.42
CA GLY A 28 -12.87 5.71 4.67
C GLY A 28 -12.20 5.27 3.37
N GLY A 29 -11.02 4.66 3.50
CA GLY A 29 -10.33 4.05 2.38
C GLY A 29 -9.22 3.11 2.83
N PHE A 30 -8.64 2.43 1.85
CA PHE A 30 -7.47 1.59 2.04
C PHE A 30 -6.39 2.08 1.08
N ASP A 31 -5.26 2.50 1.63
CA ASP A 31 -4.12 2.98 0.85
C ASP A 31 -3.00 1.92 0.90
N ASP A 32 -2.54 1.48 -0.27
CA ASP A 32 -1.41 0.54 -0.43
C ASP A 32 -0.18 1.28 -0.98
N TYR A 33 0.79 1.56 -0.12
CA TYR A 33 2.06 2.20 -0.50
C TYR A 33 3.13 1.20 -0.94
N SER A 34 2.88 -0.11 -0.79
CA SER A 34 3.81 -1.14 -1.25
C SER A 34 4.08 -1.07 -2.76
N VAL A 35 3.19 -0.42 -3.53
CA VAL A 35 3.37 -0.16 -4.97
C VAL A 35 4.71 0.52 -5.27
N TYR A 36 5.17 1.44 -4.41
CA TYR A 36 6.44 2.15 -4.61
C TYR A 36 7.66 1.25 -4.47
N PHE A 37 7.51 0.11 -3.81
CA PHE A 37 8.52 -0.95 -3.73
C PHE A 37 8.30 -2.04 -4.78
N LYS A 38 7.08 -2.56 -4.91
CA LYS A 38 6.75 -3.69 -5.79
C LYS A 38 6.99 -3.36 -7.26
N GLU A 39 6.63 -2.15 -7.71
CA GLU A 39 6.73 -1.78 -9.13
C GLU A 39 8.19 -1.72 -9.61
N PRO A 40 9.13 -0.99 -8.96
CA PRO A 40 10.53 -1.01 -9.37
C PRO A 40 11.18 -2.39 -9.30
N MET A 41 10.76 -3.23 -8.35
CA MET A 41 11.33 -4.58 -8.20
C MET A 41 11.00 -5.51 -9.38
N LYS A 42 9.95 -5.21 -10.16
CA LYS A 42 9.65 -5.97 -11.40
C LYS A 42 10.73 -5.84 -12.47
N ALA A 43 11.62 -4.85 -12.39
CA ALA A 43 12.75 -4.69 -13.30
C ALA A 43 13.83 -5.76 -13.12
N PHE A 44 13.82 -6.51 -12.01
CA PHE A 44 14.82 -7.54 -11.70
C PHE A 44 14.26 -8.93 -11.97
N GLU A 45 14.72 -9.59 -13.03
CA GLU A 45 14.23 -10.93 -13.42
C GLU A 45 14.58 -12.03 -12.39
N ASP A 46 15.60 -11.79 -11.56
CA ASP A 46 16.06 -12.72 -10.53
C ASP A 46 15.36 -12.52 -9.18
N ILE A 47 14.41 -11.59 -9.05
CA ILE A 47 13.69 -11.30 -7.81
C ILE A 47 12.20 -11.64 -7.95
N GLU A 48 11.67 -12.34 -6.96
CA GLU A 48 10.24 -12.65 -6.82
C GLU A 48 9.74 -12.05 -5.49
N VAL A 49 8.84 -11.07 -5.57
CA VAL A 49 8.26 -10.40 -4.39
C VAL A 49 6.85 -10.93 -4.14
N THR A 50 6.61 -11.44 -2.93
CA THR A 50 5.27 -11.72 -2.41
C THR A 50 4.90 -10.65 -1.39
N HIS A 51 3.70 -10.06 -1.50
CA HIS A 51 3.23 -9.02 -0.59
C HIS A 51 2.02 -9.50 0.21
N ILE A 52 2.07 -9.29 1.52
CA ILE A 52 0.94 -9.45 2.43
C ILE A 52 0.61 -8.06 2.97
N PRO A 53 -0.57 -7.51 2.63
CA PRO A 53 -1.06 -6.21 3.08
C PRO A 53 -1.04 -6.03 4.60
#